data_AF-A0A2I0FZ09-F1
#
_entry.id   AF-A0A2I0FZ09-F1
#
_cell.length_a   1.000
_cell.length_b   1.000
_cell.length_c   1.000
_cell.angle_alpha   90.00
_cell.angle_beta   90.00
_cell.angle_gamma   90.00
#
_symmetry.space_group_name_H-M   'P 1'
#
loop_
_entity.id
_entity.type
_entity.pdbx_description
1 polymer ?
#
loop_
_entity_poly.entity_id
_entity_poly.type
_entity_poly.pdbx_seq_one_letter_code
_entity_poly.pdbx_strand_id
1 'polypeptide(L)'
;MKTLKMIAALEQLRQMRERAVDDLSRKVSGQKQLKQRYLNNIDALNDLQQTSHSLAQNASAMSNLARYKSNIQRVINWQQQECALAEIKEKELQQALIKQACQEKSVAIVLKQQQDALAKAREAKQQKMTDAQAMQAWMRRRSGAY
;
A
#
# COMPACT_ATOMS: atom_id res chain seq x y z
N MET A 1 -14.57 -30.90 5.39
CA MET A 1 -13.23 -30.60 5.93
C MET A 1 -12.32 -29.86 4.93
N LYS A 2 -12.26 -30.29 3.65
CA LYS A 2 -11.40 -29.66 2.61
C LYS A 2 -11.70 -28.17 2.33
N THR A 3 -12.98 -27.79 2.23
CA THR A 3 -13.40 -26.39 1.98
C THR A 3 -13.05 -25.42 3.11
N LEU A 4 -13.17 -25.86 4.37
CA LEU A 4 -12.81 -25.05 5.54
C LEU A 4 -11.30 -24.79 5.60
N LYS A 5 -10.48 -25.81 5.30
CA LYS A 5 -9.02 -25.64 5.22
C LYS A 5 -8.62 -24.66 4.11
N MET A 6 -9.32 -24.69 2.98
CA MET A 6 -9.08 -23.76 1.87
C MET A 6 -9.44 -22.32 2.23
N ILE A 7 -10.58 -22.10 2.90
CA ILE A 7 -10.97 -20.76 3.38
C ILE A 7 -9.94 -20.22 4.38
N ALA A 8 -9.50 -21.03 5.34
CA ALA A 8 -8.47 -20.62 6.29
C ALA A 8 -7.14 -20.26 5.60
N ALA A 9 -6.73 -21.03 4.57
CA ALA A 9 -5.55 -20.72 3.78
C ALA A 9 -5.69 -19.40 2.99
N LEU A 10 -6.87 -19.14 2.42
CA LEU A 10 -7.18 -17.88 1.73
C LEU A 10 -7.20 -16.68 2.68
N GLU A 11 -7.69 -16.85 3.92
CA GLU A 11 -7.63 -15.81 4.95
C GLU A 11 -6.18 -15.49 5.35
N GLN A 12 -5.35 -16.51 5.58
CA GLN A 12 -3.93 -16.31 5.86
C GLN A 12 -3.22 -15.60 4.69
N LEU A 13 -3.49 -16.04 3.46
CA LEU A 13 -2.93 -15.40 2.28
C LEU A 13 -3.37 -13.94 2.16
N ARG A 14 -4.65 -13.64 2.41
CA ARG A 14 -5.16 -12.26 2.40
C ARG A 14 -4.43 -11.39 3.42
N GLN A 15 -4.30 -11.86 4.67
CA GLN A 15 -3.60 -11.12 5.72
C GLN A 15 -2.13 -10.85 5.36
N MET A 16 -1.43 -11.83 4.78
CA MET A 16 -0.05 -11.63 4.31
C MET A 16 0.02 -10.57 3.21
N ARG A 17 -0.95 -10.56 2.29
CA ARG A 17 -1.00 -9.59 1.19
C ARG A 17 -1.34 -8.18 1.68
N GLU A 18 -2.28 -8.05 2.60
CA GLU A 18 -2.67 -6.80 3.25
C GLU A 18 -1.46 -6.14 3.95
N ARG A 19 -0.72 -6.90 4.77
CA ARG A 19 0.52 -6.41 5.40
C ARG A 19 1.55 -5.91 4.39
N ALA A 20 1.70 -6.62 3.27
CA ALA A 20 2.64 -6.21 2.23
C ALA A 20 2.18 -4.94 1.49
N VAL A 21 0.86 -4.71 1.34
CA VAL A 21 0.31 -3.43 0.84
C VAL A 21 0.61 -2.31 1.83
N ASP A 22 0.42 -2.54 3.12
CA ASP A 22 0.71 -1.55 4.18
C ASP A 22 2.20 -1.18 4.20
N ASP A 23 3.09 -2.18 4.14
CA ASP A 23 4.53 -1.97 4.13
C ASP A 23 4.97 -1.18 2.90
N LEU A 24 4.45 -1.50 1.72
CA LEU A 24 4.75 -0.75 0.49
C LEU A 24 4.20 0.68 0.55
N SER A 25 3.01 0.87 1.11
CA SER A 25 2.41 2.19 1.31
C SER A 25 3.27 3.07 2.22
N ARG A 26 3.79 2.50 3.32
CA ARG A 26 4.73 3.19 4.22
C ARG A 26 6.02 3.57 3.49
N LYS A 27 6.58 2.66 2.67
CA LYS A 27 7.79 2.95 1.88
C LYS A 27 7.55 4.08 0.87
N VAL A 28 6.42 4.09 0.17
CA VAL A 28 6.05 5.19 -0.74
C VAL A 28 5.97 6.52 0.02
N SER A 29 5.30 6.54 1.18
CA SER A 29 5.21 7.75 2.00
C SER A 29 6.58 8.23 2.48
N GLY A 30 7.46 7.33 2.93
CA GLY A 30 8.83 7.67 3.29
C GLY A 30 9.63 8.24 2.12
N GLN A 31 9.46 7.68 0.92
CA GLN A 31 10.13 8.16 -0.28
C GLN A 31 9.66 9.57 -0.68
N LYS A 32 8.35 9.84 -0.58
CA LYS A 32 7.78 11.19 -0.80
C LYS A 32 8.34 12.22 0.19
N GLN A 33 8.45 11.85 1.46
CA GLN A 33 9.05 12.72 2.48
C GLN A 33 10.53 12.99 2.17
N LEU A 34 11.29 11.97 1.76
CA LEU A 34 12.69 12.15 1.35
C LEU A 34 12.83 13.11 0.17
N LYS A 35 12.01 12.94 -0.87
CA LYS A 35 11.95 13.86 -2.00
C LYS A 35 11.66 15.29 -1.55
N GLN A 36 10.66 15.49 -0.69
CA GLN A 36 10.32 16.82 -0.18
C GLN A 36 11.48 17.45 0.59
N ARG A 37 12.23 16.67 1.37
CA ARG A 37 13.43 17.16 2.06
C ARG A 37 14.50 17.65 1.09
N TYR A 38 14.73 16.94 -0.02
CA TYR A 38 15.66 17.39 -1.05
C TYR A 38 15.22 18.70 -1.71
N LEU A 39 13.94 18.84 -2.03
CA LEU A 39 13.39 20.09 -2.57
C LEU A 39 13.59 21.26 -1.59
N ASN A 40 13.22 21.07 -0.33
CA ASN A 40 13.40 22.11 0.70
C ASN A 40 14.88 22.49 0.88
N ASN A 41 15.80 21.51 0.81
CA ASN A 41 17.23 21.77 0.91
C ASN A 41 17.75 22.55 -0.31
N ILE A 42 17.28 22.22 -1.52
CA ILE A 42 17.63 22.94 -2.75
C ILE A 42 17.20 24.40 -2.64
N ASP A 43 15.97 24.64 -2.20
CA ASP A 43 15.43 26.00 -2.01
C ASP A 43 16.27 26.79 -0.99
N ALA A 44 16.55 26.21 0.18
CA ALA A 44 17.38 26.85 1.19
C ALA A 44 18.82 27.15 0.70
N LEU A 45 19.41 26.26 -0.09
CA LEU A 45 20.74 26.46 -0.67
C LEU A 45 20.74 27.56 -1.75
N ASN A 46 19.67 27.64 -2.56
CA ASN A 46 19.48 28.72 -3.52
C ASN A 46 19.38 30.07 -2.80
N ASP A 47 18.57 30.17 -1.74
CA ASP A 47 18.42 31.41 -0.95
C ASP A 47 19.74 31.85 -0.30
N LEU A 48 20.50 30.89 0.21
CA LEU A 48 21.83 31.12 0.79
C LEU A 48 22.81 31.66 -0.26
N GLN A 49 22.78 31.11 -1.47
CA GLN A 49 23.60 31.59 -2.60
C GLN A 49 23.24 33.03 -2.98
N GLN A 50 21.95 33.39 -2.99
CA GLN A 50 21.49 34.74 -3.31
C GLN A 50 21.90 35.77 -2.25
N THR A 51 21.74 35.43 -0.97
CA THR A 51 22.04 36.34 0.15
C THR A 51 23.54 36.68 0.25
N SER A 52 24.42 35.77 -0.19
CA SER A 52 25.87 35.97 -0.15
C SER A 52 26.41 37.05 -1.12
N HIS A 53 25.59 37.61 -2.01
CA HIS A 53 26.02 38.60 -3.02
C HIS A 53 26.51 39.94 -2.46
N SER A 54 26.08 40.37 -1.27
CA SER A 54 26.35 41.72 -0.74
C SER A 54 27.59 41.82 0.18
N LEU A 55 28.31 40.72 0.41
CA LEU A 55 29.29 40.63 1.51
C LEU A 55 30.75 40.89 1.13
N ALA A 56 31.09 41.01 -0.16
CA ALA A 56 32.48 41.13 -0.59
C ALA A 56 32.90 42.61 -0.77
N GLN A 57 33.82 43.09 0.06
CA GLN A 57 34.35 44.47 0.02
C GLN A 57 35.79 44.59 -0.49
N ASN A 58 36.48 43.47 -0.73
CA ASN A 58 37.86 43.44 -1.23
C ASN A 58 38.14 42.17 -2.08
N ALA A 59 39.29 42.15 -2.78
CA ALA A 59 39.62 41.08 -3.73
C ALA A 59 39.70 39.68 -3.09
N SER A 60 40.19 39.56 -1.85
CA SER A 60 40.24 38.28 -1.14
C SER A 60 38.83 37.81 -0.75
N ALA A 61 37.96 38.71 -0.29
CA ALA A 61 36.56 38.42 -0.03
C ALA A 61 35.81 37.99 -1.31
N MET A 62 36.12 38.60 -2.46
CA MET A 62 35.55 38.19 -3.75
C MET A 62 35.99 36.77 -4.15
N SER A 63 37.27 36.42 -3.99
CA SER A 63 37.78 35.07 -4.26
C SER A 63 37.14 34.03 -3.35
N ASN A 64 37.00 34.33 -2.07
CA ASN A 64 36.34 33.48 -1.10
C ASN A 64 34.85 33.28 -1.44
N LEU A 65 34.15 34.36 -1.80
CA LEU A 65 32.75 34.31 -2.20
C LEU A 65 32.56 33.44 -3.46
N ALA A 66 33.44 33.56 -4.45
CA ALA A 66 33.39 32.74 -5.66
C ALA A 66 33.54 31.24 -5.35
N ARG A 67 34.52 30.88 -4.50
CA ARG A 67 34.72 29.49 -4.04
C ARG A 67 33.52 28.98 -3.24
N TYR A 68 32.99 29.80 -2.35
CA TYR A 68 31.80 29.47 -1.56
C TYR A 68 30.59 29.17 -2.45
N LYS A 69 30.30 30.04 -3.44
CA LYS A 69 29.21 29.82 -4.40
C LYS A 69 29.40 28.57 -5.25
N SER A 70 30.63 28.34 -5.73
CA SER A 70 30.95 27.11 -6.47
C SER A 70 30.68 25.85 -5.62
N ASN A 71 31.03 25.88 -4.33
CA ASN A 71 30.75 24.79 -3.42
C ASN A 71 29.24 24.60 -3.19
N ILE A 72 28.48 25.66 -2.94
CA ILE A 72 27.00 25.57 -2.81
C ILE A 72 26.39 25.01 -4.08
N GLN A 73 26.79 25.51 -5.25
CA GLN A 73 26.27 25.03 -6.53
C GLN A 73 26.53 23.53 -6.72
N ARG A 74 27.70 23.04 -6.31
CA ARG A 74 28.01 21.61 -6.34
C ARG A 74 27.08 20.81 -5.43
N VAL A 75 26.77 21.31 -4.23
CA VAL A 75 25.81 20.66 -3.32
C VAL A 75 24.40 20.68 -3.91
N ILE A 76 23.95 21.79 -4.50
CA ILE A 76 22.65 21.88 -5.19
C ILE A 76 22.56 20.83 -6.30
N ASN A 77 23.57 20.74 -7.16
CA ASN A 77 23.60 19.78 -8.26
C ASN A 77 23.52 18.34 -7.73
N TRP A 78 24.20 18.04 -6.62
CA TRP A 78 24.11 16.74 -5.96
C TRP A 78 22.69 16.47 -5.40
N GLN A 79 22.09 17.43 -4.69
CA GLN A 79 20.72 17.30 -4.16
C GLN A 79 19.68 17.09 -5.29
N GLN A 80 19.87 17.73 -6.45
CA GLN A 80 19.03 17.52 -7.63
C GLN A 80 19.13 16.09 -8.18
N GLN A 81 20.35 15.54 -8.24
CA GLN A 81 20.57 14.15 -8.66
C GLN A 81 19.91 13.17 -7.67
N GLU A 82 20.10 13.38 -6.37
CA GLU A 82 19.47 12.57 -5.32
C GLU A 82 17.93 12.66 -5.37
N CYS A 83 17.38 13.84 -5.66
CA CYS A 83 15.95 14.02 -5.87
C CYS A 83 15.45 13.21 -7.09
N ALA A 84 16.18 13.22 -8.20
CA ALA A 84 15.82 12.44 -9.38
C ALA A 84 15.88 10.92 -9.11
N LEU A 85 16.89 10.44 -8.37
CA LEU A 85 16.96 9.05 -7.92
C LEU A 85 15.79 8.70 -7.00
N ALA A 86 15.43 9.61 -6.09
CA ALA A 86 14.31 9.42 -5.20
C ALA A 86 12.97 9.30 -5.95
N GLU A 87 12.78 10.06 -7.02
CA GLU A 87 11.60 9.97 -7.90
C GLU A 87 11.52 8.66 -8.66
N ILE A 88 12.64 8.18 -9.20
CA ILE A 88 12.70 6.86 -9.85
C ILE A 88 12.27 5.78 -8.84
N LYS A 89 12.81 5.84 -7.61
CA LYS A 89 12.46 4.88 -6.57
C LYS A 89 10.99 4.96 -6.15
N GLU A 90 10.45 6.17 -6.08
CA GLU A 90 9.03 6.37 -5.79
C GLU A 90 8.15 5.68 -6.84
N LYS A 91 8.46 5.85 -8.14
CA LYS A 91 7.72 5.22 -9.24
C LYS A 91 7.78 3.69 -9.17
N GLU A 92 8.95 3.12 -8.89
CA GLU A 92 9.10 1.67 -8.69
C GLU A 92 8.23 1.16 -7.52
N LEU A 93 8.26 1.86 -6.38
CA LEU A 93 7.47 1.50 -5.20
C LEU A 93 5.97 1.63 -5.46
N GLN A 94 5.53 2.67 -6.19
CA GLN A 94 4.13 2.84 -6.58
C GLN A 94 3.66 1.71 -7.50
N GLN A 95 4.45 1.31 -8.49
CA GLN A 95 4.12 0.18 -9.36
C GLN A 95 4.03 -1.13 -8.57
N ALA A 96 4.97 -1.37 -7.65
CA ALA A 96 4.94 -2.53 -6.77
C ALA A 96 3.70 -2.53 -5.86
N LEU A 97 3.34 -1.36 -5.32
CA LEU A 97 2.15 -1.18 -4.48
C LEU A 97 0.87 -1.51 -5.26
N ILE A 98 0.70 -0.98 -6.47
CA ILE A 98 -0.46 -1.27 -7.32
C ILE A 98 -0.56 -2.77 -7.59
N LYS A 99 0.55 -3.40 -7.99
CA LYS A 99 0.58 -4.85 -8.25
C LYS A 99 0.16 -5.64 -7.01
N GLN A 100 0.66 -5.28 -5.83
CA GLN A 100 0.32 -5.97 -4.60
C GLN A 100 -1.14 -5.74 -4.17
N ALA A 101 -1.66 -4.52 -4.36
CA ALA A 101 -3.06 -4.19 -4.09
C ALA A 101 -4.01 -4.97 -5.00
N CYS A 102 -3.69 -5.12 -6.29
CA CYS A 102 -4.45 -5.98 -7.20
C CYS A 102 -4.47 -7.45 -6.74
N GLN A 103 -3.33 -7.95 -6.25
CA GLN A 103 -3.22 -9.32 -5.74
C GLN A 103 -4.01 -9.52 -4.44
N GLU A 104 -3.95 -8.57 -3.50
CA GLU A 104 -4.78 -8.59 -2.28
C GLU A 104 -6.27 -8.63 -2.66
N LYS A 105 -6.70 -7.75 -3.57
CA LYS A 105 -8.10 -7.67 -3.99
C LYS A 105 -8.58 -8.95 -4.64
N SER A 106 -7.76 -9.57 -5.49
CA SER A 106 -8.06 -10.85 -6.12
C SER A 106 -8.31 -11.95 -5.07
N VAL A 107 -7.43 -12.06 -4.07
CA VAL A 107 -7.60 -13.04 -2.98
C VAL A 107 -8.85 -12.75 -2.16
N ALA A 108 -9.13 -11.48 -1.85
CA ALA A 108 -10.33 -11.08 -1.11
C ALA A 108 -11.63 -11.47 -1.85
N ILE A 109 -11.67 -11.30 -3.17
CA ILE A 109 -12.81 -11.72 -4.01
C ILE A 109 -12.99 -13.23 -3.95
N VAL A 110 -11.91 -14.01 -4.16
CA VAL A 110 -11.98 -15.48 -4.14
C VAL A 110 -12.39 -15.99 -2.76
N LEU A 111 -11.86 -15.40 -1.69
CA LEU A 111 -12.24 -15.73 -0.31
C LEU A 111 -13.75 -15.53 -0.10
N LYS A 112 -14.28 -14.38 -0.51
CA LYS A 112 -15.72 -14.08 -0.39
C LYS A 112 -16.56 -15.09 -1.16
N GLN A 113 -16.19 -15.41 -2.39
CA GLN A 113 -16.90 -16.41 -3.20
C GLN A 113 -16.95 -17.79 -2.53
N GLN A 114 -15.85 -18.22 -1.89
CA GLN A 114 -15.81 -19.49 -1.17
C GLN A 114 -16.66 -19.49 0.10
N GLN A 115 -16.66 -18.37 0.83
CA GLN A 115 -17.52 -18.19 2.00
C GLN A 115 -19.01 -18.22 1.60
N ASP A 116 -19.38 -17.51 0.53
CA ASP A 116 -20.75 -17.49 0.02
C ASP A 116 -21.20 -18.88 -0.47
N ALA A 117 -20.33 -19.61 -1.17
CA ALA A 117 -20.62 -20.97 -1.60
C ALA A 117 -20.83 -21.94 -0.42
N LEU A 118 -20.03 -21.79 0.64
CA LEU A 118 -20.18 -22.58 1.86
C LEU A 118 -21.49 -22.24 2.59
N ALA A 119 -21.85 -20.96 2.67
CA ALA A 119 -23.10 -20.51 3.28
C ALA A 119 -24.32 -21.12 2.56
N LYS A 120 -24.36 -20.99 1.22
CA LYS A 120 -25.43 -21.58 0.39
C LYS A 120 -25.54 -23.09 0.56
N ALA A 121 -24.42 -23.80 0.61
CA ALA A 121 -24.42 -25.25 0.82
C ALA A 121 -24.97 -25.64 2.20
N ARG A 122 -24.69 -24.84 3.24
CA ARG A 122 -25.24 -25.04 4.59
C ARG A 122 -26.75 -24.75 4.63
N GLU A 123 -27.19 -23.67 4.01
CA GLU A 123 -28.61 -23.32 3.90
C GLU A 123 -29.41 -24.40 3.20
N ALA A 124 -28.93 -24.88 2.04
CA ALA A 124 -29.58 -25.96 1.30
C ALA A 124 -29.68 -27.25 2.12
N LYS A 125 -28.64 -27.58 2.91
CA LYS A 125 -28.68 -28.73 3.82
C LYS A 125 -29.69 -28.53 4.94
N GLN A 126 -29.74 -27.33 5.53
CA GLN A 126 -30.69 -27.01 6.59
C GLN A 126 -32.13 -27.08 6.10
N GLN A 127 -32.42 -26.49 4.93
CA GLN A 127 -33.74 -26.56 4.29
C GLN A 127 -34.18 -28.01 4.09
N LYS A 128 -33.32 -28.87 3.52
CA LYS A 128 -33.62 -30.30 3.36
C LYS A 128 -33.97 -31.00 4.68
N MET A 129 -33.28 -30.67 5.78
CA MET A 129 -33.58 -31.25 7.09
C MET A 129 -34.92 -30.75 7.63
N THR A 130 -35.19 -29.45 7.52
CA THR A 130 -36.46 -28.84 7.93
C THR A 130 -37.63 -29.42 7.13
N ASP A 131 -37.49 -29.54 5.81
CA ASP A 131 -38.51 -30.09 4.93
C ASP A 131 -38.79 -31.56 5.25
N ALA A 132 -37.73 -32.36 5.51
CA ALA A 132 -37.89 -33.75 5.94
C ALA A 132 -38.65 -33.86 7.28
N GLN A 133 -38.34 -32.99 8.24
CA GLN A 133 -39.03 -32.94 9.53
C GLN A 133 -40.50 -32.52 9.38
N ALA A 134 -40.78 -31.52 8.53
CA ALA A 134 -42.12 -31.05 8.24
C ALA A 134 -42.96 -32.16 7.57
N MET A 135 -42.39 -32.87 6.59
CA MET A 135 -43.03 -34.01 5.93
C MET A 135 -43.35 -35.14 6.92
N GLN A 136 -42.42 -35.49 7.81
CA GLN A 136 -42.66 -36.49 8.84
C GLN A 136 -43.77 -36.06 9.82
N ALA A 137 -43.78 -34.79 10.24
CA ALA A 137 -44.82 -34.25 11.11
C ALA A 137 -46.20 -34.29 10.44
N TRP A 138 -46.26 -33.96 9.14
CA TRP A 138 -47.46 -34.05 8.34
C TRP A 138 -47.96 -35.51 8.20
N MET A 139 -47.06 -36.46 7.90
CA MET A 139 -47.41 -37.88 7.82
C MET A 139 -47.95 -38.43 9.15
N ARG A 140 -47.34 -38.05 10.28
CA ARG A 140 -47.83 -38.45 11.62
C ARG A 140 -49.23 -37.91 11.91
N ARG A 141 -49.51 -36.65 11.56
CA ARG A 141 -50.86 -36.07 11.71
C ARG A 141 -51.90 -36.78 10.83
N ARG A 142 -51.52 -37.16 9.61
CA ARG A 142 -52.41 -37.87 8.68
C ARG A 142 -52.68 -39.31 9.10
N SER A 143 -51.72 -39.99 9.74
CA SER A 143 -51.86 -41.38 10.20
C SER A 143 -52.49 -41.52 11.60
N GLY A 144 -52.46 -40.46 12.42
CA GLY A 144 -53.16 -40.39 13.71
C GLY A 144 -54.61 -39.87 13.64
N ALA A 145 -55.16 -39.69 12.43
CA ALA A 145 -56.56 -39.35 12.20
C ALA A 145 -57.35 -40.64 11.86
N TYR A 146 -57.57 -41.47 12.87
CA TYR A 146 -58.56 -42.55 12.91
C TYR A 146 -59.15 -42.61 14.32
#